data_AF-A0A5M6D2H5-F1
#
_entry.id   AF-A0A5M6D2H5-F1
#
_cell.length_a   1.000
_cell.length_b   1.000
_cell.length_c   1.000
_cell.angle_alpha   90.00
_cell.angle_beta   90.00
_cell.angle_gamma   90.00
#
_symmetry.space_group_name_H-M   'P 1'
#
loop_
_entity.id
_entity.type
_entity.pdbx_description
1 polymer ?
#
loop_
_entity_poly.entity_id
_entity_poly.type
_entity_poly.pdbx_seq_one_letter_code
_entity_poly.pdbx_strand_id
1 'polypeptide(L)'
;MTNKYSRRAFLLKNIAGGASLLGGAWLLSSFNWQQTNPANKPHTTNQGVPPNVAQQTPKSSAENPCDNLTGVAPAELDKRKKFAYVPVSPITDSNCGNCKLFLPPGSGKPCGNCMLFKGPVREVGYCTYWAPLD
;
A
#
# COMPACT_ATOMS: atom_id res chain seq x y z
N MET A 1 -7.61 -43.10 13.06
CA MET A 1 -6.41 -42.37 12.62
C MET A 1 -6.25 -41.16 13.52
N THR A 2 -5.33 -41.22 14.48
CA THR A 2 -5.18 -40.21 15.54
C THR A 2 -4.28 -39.07 15.08
N ASN A 3 -4.87 -37.89 14.89
CA ASN A 3 -4.18 -36.64 14.54
C ASN A 3 -3.42 -36.10 15.75
N LYS A 4 -2.10 -36.28 15.78
CA LYS A 4 -1.21 -35.73 16.82
C LYS A 4 -0.20 -34.76 16.24
N TYR A 5 -0.65 -33.57 15.85
CA TYR A 5 0.22 -32.39 15.75
C TYR A 5 -0.36 -31.23 16.56
N SER A 6 -0.04 -31.22 17.85
CA SER A 6 -0.34 -30.12 18.75
C SER A 6 0.68 -29.01 18.56
N ARG A 7 0.23 -27.84 18.08
CA ARG A 7 1.04 -26.62 17.92
C ARG A 7 1.78 -26.19 19.20
N ARG A 8 1.30 -26.64 20.37
CA ARG A 8 1.89 -26.33 21.69
C ARG A 8 3.21 -27.06 21.96
N ALA A 9 3.42 -28.24 21.36
CA ALA A 9 4.66 -29.01 21.54
C ALA A 9 5.86 -28.38 20.81
N PHE A 10 5.59 -27.58 19.77
CA PHE A 10 6.64 -26.91 18.98
C PHE A 10 7.18 -25.66 19.68
N LEU A 11 6.32 -24.92 20.39
CA LEU A 11 6.69 -23.70 21.11
C LEU A 11 7.51 -23.97 22.38
N LEU A 12 7.36 -25.16 22.99
CA LEU A 12 8.11 -25.54 24.19
C LEU A 12 9.55 -26.00 23.93
N LYS A 13 9.95 -26.18 22.67
CA LYS A 13 11.24 -26.81 22.31
C LYS A 13 12.42 -25.83 22.18
N ASN A 14 12.22 -24.53 22.39
CA ASN A 14 13.27 -23.50 22.21
C ASN A 14 13.49 -22.55 23.41
N ILE A 15 13.05 -22.90 24.64
CA ILE A 15 13.27 -22.06 25.84
C ILE A 15 14.40 -22.63 26.74
N ALA A 16 15.42 -23.27 26.14
CA ALA A 16 16.55 -23.79 26.88
C ALA A 16 17.86 -23.52 26.14
N GLY A 17 18.50 -22.37 26.43
CA GLY A 17 19.90 -22.12 26.07
C GLY A 17 20.18 -20.67 25.68
N GLY A 18 20.63 -19.87 26.65
CA GLY A 18 21.23 -18.55 26.36
C GLY A 18 21.13 -17.56 27.51
N ALA A 19 21.82 -17.82 28.62
CA ALA A 19 22.00 -16.84 29.70
C ALA A 19 23.33 -16.07 29.51
N SER A 20 23.19 -14.74 29.48
CA SER A 20 24.10 -13.70 29.99
C SER A 20 25.50 -13.51 29.41
N LEU A 21 25.72 -12.34 28.79
CA LEU A 21 26.90 -11.52 29.07
C LEU A 21 26.49 -10.09 29.42
N LEU A 22 27.18 -9.58 30.44
CA LEU A 22 26.99 -8.35 31.17
C LEU A 22 27.60 -7.15 30.43
N GLY A 23 26.93 -5.99 30.52
CA GLY A 23 27.58 -4.73 30.88
C GLY A 23 28.13 -3.81 29.78
N GLY A 24 27.90 -2.50 29.97
CA GLY A 24 28.62 -1.39 29.33
C GLY A 24 27.78 -0.60 28.32
N ALA A 25 26.86 0.26 28.75
CA ALA A 25 27.08 1.69 29.06
C ALA A 25 27.09 2.62 27.83
N TRP A 26 26.01 3.40 27.75
CA TRP A 26 25.84 4.76 27.24
C TRP A 26 27.08 5.51 26.69
N LEU A 27 26.91 6.24 25.58
CA LEU A 27 27.17 7.69 25.50
C LEU A 27 26.64 8.29 24.17
N LEU A 28 26.20 9.54 24.27
CA LEU A 28 25.45 10.36 23.31
C LEU A 28 26.25 10.72 22.05
N SER A 29 25.58 10.91 20.91
CA SER A 29 25.77 12.13 20.07
C SER A 29 24.90 12.10 18.81
N SER A 30 24.04 13.12 18.74
CA SER A 30 23.37 13.60 17.54
C SER A 30 24.38 14.01 16.48
N PHE A 31 24.47 13.25 15.38
CA PHE A 31 25.07 13.75 14.14
C PHE A 31 24.01 14.49 13.33
N ASN A 32 23.86 15.79 13.64
CA ASN A 32 23.49 16.78 12.64
C ASN A 32 24.79 17.29 12.02
N TRP A 33 25.10 16.80 10.82
CA TRP A 33 26.19 17.38 10.02
C TRP A 33 25.65 18.61 9.30
N GLN A 34 25.92 19.78 9.87
CA GLN A 34 25.75 21.09 9.25
C GLN A 34 27.01 21.93 9.52
N GLN A 35 27.83 22.18 8.50
CA GLN A 35 28.95 23.14 8.55
C GLN A 35 29.48 23.39 7.11
N THR A 36 29.77 24.58 6.55
CA THR A 36 29.52 26.04 6.73
C THR A 36 30.02 26.71 5.42
N ASN A 37 29.40 27.80 4.95
CA ASN A 37 29.83 28.59 3.76
C ASN A 37 31.02 29.54 4.06
N PRO A 38 31.74 30.07 3.03
CA PRO A 38 31.62 31.51 2.73
C PRO A 38 31.76 31.98 1.25
N ALA A 39 30.90 32.95 0.90
CA ALA A 39 31.06 34.19 0.09
C ALA A 39 31.53 34.26 -1.41
N ASN A 40 30.63 34.88 -2.21
CA ASN A 40 30.79 35.87 -3.31
C ASN A 40 31.22 35.52 -4.77
N LYS A 41 30.19 35.49 -5.66
CA LYS A 41 30.00 36.15 -7.01
C LYS A 41 31.03 35.95 -8.16
N PRO A 42 30.68 36.27 -9.44
CA PRO A 42 29.45 36.04 -10.23
C PRO A 42 29.75 35.47 -11.65
N HIS A 43 28.78 34.88 -12.36
CA HIS A 43 28.67 35.06 -13.82
C HIS A 43 27.27 34.72 -14.35
N THR A 44 26.65 35.73 -14.95
CA THR A 44 25.54 35.64 -15.90
C THR A 44 26.05 35.04 -17.21
N THR A 45 25.31 34.14 -17.86
CA THR A 45 25.04 34.20 -19.30
C THR A 45 23.92 33.22 -19.69
N ASN A 46 22.97 33.79 -20.40
CA ASN A 46 21.78 33.25 -21.03
C ASN A 46 22.06 32.04 -21.94
N GLN A 47 21.08 31.15 -22.11
CA GLN A 47 20.29 31.05 -23.36
C GLN A 47 19.49 29.73 -23.41
N GLY A 48 18.21 29.87 -23.77
CA GLY A 48 17.44 28.79 -24.38
C GLY A 48 16.39 28.13 -23.49
N VAL A 49 15.36 28.88 -23.10
CA VAL A 49 14.04 28.28 -22.86
C VAL A 49 13.43 27.91 -24.22
N PRO A 50 13.25 26.62 -24.55
CA PRO A 50 12.26 26.26 -25.55
C PRO A 50 10.85 26.53 -24.96
N PRO A 51 9.95 27.19 -25.70
CA PRO A 51 8.60 27.42 -25.25
C PRO A 51 7.82 26.10 -25.29
N ASN A 52 7.06 25.85 -24.23
CA ASN A 52 5.78 25.16 -24.33
C ASN A 52 5.82 23.76 -24.98
N VAL A 53 6.41 22.78 -24.28
CA VAL A 53 5.73 21.48 -24.24
C VAL A 53 4.78 21.59 -23.05
N ALA A 54 3.53 21.94 -23.35
CA ALA A 54 2.42 21.69 -22.45
C ALA A 54 2.55 20.24 -21.99
N GLN A 55 3.07 20.05 -20.78
CA GLN A 55 2.87 18.85 -20.01
C GLN A 55 1.35 18.74 -19.97
N GLN A 56 0.81 17.88 -20.83
CA GLN A 56 -0.58 17.49 -20.78
C GLN A 56 -0.73 16.80 -19.44
N THR A 57 -0.98 17.58 -18.38
CA THR A 57 -1.77 17.09 -17.27
C THR A 57 -3.02 16.55 -17.94
N PRO A 58 -3.28 15.23 -17.85
CA PRO A 58 -4.56 14.73 -18.27
C PRO A 58 -5.59 15.62 -17.59
N LYS A 59 -6.43 16.26 -18.42
CA LYS A 59 -7.72 16.83 -18.06
C LYS A 59 -8.19 16.16 -16.78
N SER A 60 -8.45 16.94 -15.74
CA SER A 60 -9.15 16.49 -14.54
C SER A 60 -10.39 15.71 -14.97
N SER A 61 -10.19 14.42 -15.16
CA SER A 61 -11.20 13.41 -15.31
C SER A 61 -11.87 13.43 -13.97
N ALA A 62 -13.17 13.74 -13.95
CA ALA A 62 -13.98 13.66 -12.75
C ALA A 62 -13.54 12.45 -11.92
N GLU A 63 -13.03 12.71 -10.72
CA GLU A 63 -12.46 11.70 -9.86
C GLU A 63 -13.47 10.56 -9.70
N ASN A 64 -13.04 9.31 -9.89
CA ASN A 64 -13.97 8.19 -9.85
C ASN A 64 -14.54 8.10 -8.43
N PRO A 65 -15.87 7.98 -8.25
CA PRO A 65 -16.49 7.99 -6.92
C PRO A 65 -15.99 6.85 -6.01
N CYS A 66 -15.44 5.78 -6.59
CA CYS A 66 -14.91 4.64 -5.85
C CYS A 66 -13.48 4.83 -5.34
N ASP A 67 -12.81 5.93 -5.70
CA ASP A 67 -11.48 6.26 -5.16
C ASP A 67 -11.55 7.06 -3.87
N ASN A 68 -12.73 7.57 -3.52
CA ASN A 68 -12.92 8.27 -2.26
C ASN A 68 -12.95 7.27 -1.09
N LEU A 69 -11.87 7.26 -0.32
CA LEU A 69 -11.70 6.39 0.85
C LEU A 69 -12.04 7.09 2.17
N THR A 70 -12.68 8.26 2.12
CA THR A 70 -13.13 8.97 3.32
C THR A 70 -14.09 8.09 4.11
N GLY A 71 -13.84 7.93 5.42
CA GLY A 71 -14.63 7.06 6.30
C GLY A 71 -14.21 5.58 6.29
N VAL A 72 -13.19 5.20 5.51
CA VAL A 72 -12.58 3.87 5.61
C VAL A 72 -11.56 3.87 6.75
N ALA A 73 -11.69 2.92 7.68
CA ALA A 73 -10.78 2.81 8.81
C ALA A 73 -9.33 2.51 8.36
N PRO A 74 -8.29 3.04 9.04
CA PRO A 74 -6.89 2.82 8.64
C PRO A 74 -6.51 1.34 8.52
N ALA A 75 -6.97 0.50 9.44
CA ALA A 75 -6.73 -0.95 9.39
C ALA A 75 -7.29 -1.62 8.12
N GLU A 76 -8.39 -1.09 7.55
CA GLU A 76 -8.97 -1.59 6.31
C GLU A 76 -8.20 -1.11 5.08
N LEU A 77 -7.61 0.09 5.14
CA LEU A 77 -6.67 0.59 4.13
C LEU A 77 -5.39 -0.25 4.09
N ASP A 78 -4.89 -0.69 5.25
CA ASP A 78 -3.73 -1.56 5.31
C ASP A 78 -4.03 -2.95 4.75
N LYS A 79 -5.22 -3.49 4.97
CA LYS A 79 -5.67 -4.72 4.30
C LYS A 79 -5.71 -4.55 2.78
N ARG A 80 -6.27 -3.44 2.26
CA ARG A 80 -6.28 -3.13 0.82
C ARG A 80 -4.88 -3.15 0.22
N LYS A 81 -3.92 -2.50 0.88
CA LYS A 81 -2.50 -2.49 0.47
C LYS A 81 -1.89 -3.88 0.52
N LYS A 82 -2.11 -4.63 1.61
CA LYS A 82 -1.59 -5.99 1.79
C LYS A 82 -2.10 -6.97 0.72
N PHE A 83 -3.34 -6.81 0.28
CA PHE A 83 -3.93 -7.59 -0.81
C PHE A 83 -3.61 -7.03 -2.20
N ALA A 84 -2.76 -6.00 -2.27
CA ALA A 84 -2.39 -5.29 -3.49
C ALA A 84 -3.62 -4.92 -4.35
N TYR A 85 -4.63 -4.35 -3.70
CA TYR A 85 -5.81 -3.85 -4.41
C TYR A 85 -5.40 -2.72 -5.37
N VAL A 86 -5.83 -2.83 -6.62
CA VAL A 86 -5.66 -1.82 -7.67
C VAL A 86 -7.01 -1.47 -8.29
N PRO A 87 -7.24 -0.20 -8.65
CA PRO A 87 -8.54 0.28 -9.14
C PRO A 87 -8.88 -0.22 -10.56
N VAL A 88 -7.88 -0.66 -11.32
CA VAL A 88 -8.03 -1.27 -12.65
C VAL A 88 -7.15 -2.50 -12.68
N SER A 89 -7.71 -3.63 -13.11
CA SER A 89 -6.98 -4.89 -13.20
C SER A 89 -5.87 -4.84 -14.25
N PRO A 90 -4.65 -5.30 -13.92
CA PRO A 90 -3.60 -5.54 -14.90
C PRO A 90 -3.74 -6.90 -15.60
N ILE A 91 -4.73 -7.72 -15.23
CA ILE A 91 -4.96 -9.07 -15.76
C ILE A 91 -6.32 -9.09 -16.46
N THR A 92 -6.31 -9.37 -17.77
CA THR A 92 -7.49 -9.28 -18.65
C THR A 92 -8.71 -10.03 -18.10
N ASP A 93 -8.50 -11.26 -17.62
CA ASP A 93 -9.60 -12.16 -17.22
C ASP A 93 -9.78 -12.24 -15.69
N SER A 94 -9.15 -11.36 -14.92
CA SER A 94 -9.24 -11.37 -13.46
C SER A 94 -9.53 -9.97 -12.94
N ASN A 95 -10.79 -9.68 -12.64
CA ASN A 95 -11.22 -8.42 -12.05
C ASN A 95 -12.23 -8.64 -10.92
N CYS A 96 -12.63 -7.59 -10.22
CA CYS A 96 -13.60 -7.72 -9.14
C CYS A 96 -14.98 -8.17 -9.65
N GLY A 97 -15.43 -7.72 -10.83
CA GLY A 97 -16.72 -8.09 -11.41
C GLY A 97 -16.90 -9.58 -11.68
N ASN A 98 -15.81 -10.29 -11.95
CA ASN A 98 -15.79 -11.75 -12.09
C ASN A 98 -15.12 -12.48 -10.91
N CYS A 99 -15.09 -11.85 -9.73
CA CYS A 99 -14.53 -12.43 -8.52
C CYS A 99 -15.63 -12.93 -7.57
N LYS A 100 -15.49 -14.15 -7.05
CA LYS A 100 -16.41 -14.76 -6.07
C LYS A 100 -16.54 -13.98 -4.75
N LEU A 101 -15.59 -13.12 -4.44
CA LEU A 101 -15.54 -12.34 -3.20
C LEU A 101 -16.04 -10.89 -3.37
N PHE A 102 -16.43 -10.51 -4.59
CA PHE A 102 -17.00 -9.20 -4.87
C PHE A 102 -18.48 -9.18 -4.54
N LEU A 103 -18.90 -8.10 -3.91
CA LEU A 103 -20.29 -7.80 -3.63
C LEU A 103 -20.70 -6.66 -4.56
N PRO A 104 -21.57 -6.92 -5.56
CA PRO A 104 -22.00 -5.91 -6.52
C PRO A 104 -22.58 -4.66 -5.84
N PRO A 105 -22.51 -3.48 -6.49
CA PRO A 105 -23.15 -2.28 -5.98
C PRO A 105 -24.65 -2.50 -5.74
N GLY A 106 -25.16 -1.99 -4.63
CA GLY A 106 -26.61 -1.88 -4.44
C GLY A 106 -27.22 -0.87 -5.41
N SER A 107 -28.54 -0.94 -5.58
CA SER A 107 -29.29 -0.03 -6.49
C SER A 107 -28.93 1.44 -6.24
N GLY A 108 -28.51 2.13 -7.30
CA GLY A 108 -28.13 3.55 -7.25
C GLY A 108 -26.77 3.85 -6.61
N LYS A 109 -25.94 2.84 -6.32
CA LYS A 109 -24.56 3.03 -5.86
C LYS A 109 -23.56 2.76 -7.01
N PRO A 110 -22.51 3.59 -7.16
CA PRO A 110 -21.55 3.42 -8.25
C PRO A 110 -20.46 2.37 -7.98
N CYS A 111 -20.34 1.88 -6.73
CA CYS A 111 -19.24 1.04 -6.29
C CYS A 111 -19.76 -0.20 -5.56
N GLY A 112 -19.10 -1.34 -5.79
CA GLY A 112 -19.31 -2.55 -5.01
C GLY A 112 -18.47 -2.56 -3.73
N ASN A 113 -18.41 -3.73 -3.10
CA ASN A 113 -17.60 -4.02 -1.92
C ASN A 113 -16.80 -5.32 -2.11
N CYS A 114 -15.83 -5.57 -1.25
CA CYS A 114 -15.10 -6.84 -1.18
C CYS A 114 -15.34 -7.50 0.19
N MET A 115 -15.42 -8.83 0.23
CA MET A 115 -15.54 -9.56 1.50
C MET A 115 -14.29 -9.47 2.38
N LEU A 116 -13.11 -9.22 1.79
CA LEU A 116 -11.82 -9.25 2.49
C LEU A 116 -11.45 -7.93 3.19
N PHE A 117 -11.99 -6.81 2.73
CA PHE A 117 -11.70 -5.47 3.25
C PHE A 117 -12.86 -4.50 3.01
N LYS A 118 -12.93 -3.41 3.80
CA LYS A 118 -14.01 -2.41 3.70
C LYS A 118 -13.70 -1.25 2.75
N GLY A 119 -14.75 -0.50 2.42
CA GLY A 119 -14.73 0.67 1.51
C GLY A 119 -15.16 0.33 0.08
N PRO A 120 -15.23 1.34 -0.81
CA PRO A 120 -15.68 1.17 -2.19
C PRO A 120 -14.71 0.34 -3.03
N VAL A 121 -15.25 -0.51 -3.90
CA VAL A 121 -14.50 -1.36 -4.83
C VAL A 121 -15.05 -1.17 -6.23
N ARG A 122 -14.17 -0.84 -7.17
CA ARG A 122 -14.47 -0.81 -8.60
C ARG A 122 -14.61 -2.23 -9.13
N GLU A 123 -15.63 -2.45 -9.96
CA GLU A 123 -15.86 -3.74 -10.63
C GLU A 123 -14.67 -4.16 -11.52
N VAL A 124 -14.05 -3.18 -12.19
CA VAL A 124 -12.85 -3.40 -13.02
C VAL A 124 -11.55 -3.53 -12.22
N GLY A 125 -11.59 -3.43 -10.88
CA GLY A 125 -10.41 -3.51 -10.03
C GLY A 125 -9.87 -4.93 -9.87
N TYR A 126 -8.78 -5.09 -9.12
CA TYR A 126 -8.18 -6.39 -8.83
C TYR A 126 -7.49 -6.40 -7.47
N CYS A 127 -7.35 -7.57 -6.85
CA CYS A 127 -6.45 -7.80 -5.72
C CYS A 127 -5.85 -9.22 -5.84
N THR A 128 -4.74 -9.50 -5.17
CA THR A 128 -4.03 -10.79 -5.27
C THR A 128 -4.81 -11.98 -4.73
N TYR A 129 -5.93 -11.73 -4.03
CA TYR A 129 -6.86 -12.74 -3.53
C TYR A 129 -8.09 -12.92 -4.45
N TRP A 130 -7.99 -12.52 -5.72
CA TRP A 130 -9.01 -12.83 -6.71
C TRP A 130 -9.32 -14.34 -6.73
N ALA A 131 -10.61 -14.66 -6.81
CA ALA A 131 -11.09 -16.04 -6.85
C ALA A 131 -12.11 -16.16 -8.00
N PRO A 132 -11.96 -17.13 -8.91
CA PRO A 132 -12.88 -17.31 -10.02
C PRO A 132 -14.31 -17.61 -9.54
N LEU A 133 -15.30 -17.22 -10.34
CA LEU A 133 -16.65 -17.79 -10.29
C LEU A 133 -16.52 -19.20 -10.87
N ASP A 134 -17.03 -20.21 -10.16
CA ASP A 134 -16.77 -21.63 -10.44
C ASP A 134 -17.24 -22.09 -11.85
#